data_AF-A0A2Z3KCT1-F1
#
_entry.id   AF-A0A2Z3KCT1-F1
#
_cell.length_a   1.000
_cell.length_b   1.000
_cell.length_c   1.000
_cell.angle_alpha   90.00
_cell.angle_beta   90.00
_cell.angle_gamma   90.00
#
_symmetry.space_group_name_H-M   'P 1'
#
loop_
_entity.id
_entity.type
_entity.pdbx_description
1 polymer ?
#
loop_
_entity_poly.entity_id
_entity_poly.type
_entity_poly.pdbx_seq_one_letter_code
_entity_poly.pdbx_strand_id
1 'polypeptide(L)'
;MGAISAPISGLVLDKVRSVSPIVFGVVFQTVATLLFFITIQHLTTPIIIGGYMLYMLGNGLTFSNILTLGLNGLEESLQNSGITVYNSIQQFAGAMGTSIVSSIIAVAQYGRGDDKLTGTTIGTYNSLILIIFSLVVTLYFCGKVYKIKNKD
;
A
#
# COMPACT_ATOMS: atom_id res chain seq x y z
N MET A 1 -14.21 11.17 -12.34
CA MET A 1 -12.80 11.53 -12.06
C MET A 1 -11.87 10.52 -12.73
N GLY A 2 -11.92 10.40 -14.05
CA GLY A 2 -11.16 9.40 -14.83
C GLY A 2 -10.65 9.94 -16.16
N ALA A 3 -10.56 11.27 -16.30
CA ALA A 3 -10.31 11.94 -17.59
C ALA A 3 -9.08 12.85 -17.60
N ILE A 4 -8.19 12.76 -16.61
CA ILE A 4 -6.94 13.55 -16.57
C ILE A 4 -5.69 12.65 -16.57
N SER A 5 -5.84 11.35 -16.37
CA SER A 5 -4.76 10.37 -16.40
C SER A 5 -4.52 9.75 -17.78
N ALA A 6 -4.94 10.40 -18.87
CA ALA A 6 -4.72 9.93 -20.24
C ALA A 6 -3.39 10.43 -20.87
N PRO A 7 -2.89 11.67 -20.66
CA PRO A 7 -1.72 12.14 -21.40
C PRO A 7 -0.37 12.01 -20.70
N ILE A 8 -0.29 11.47 -19.46
CA ILE A 8 1.02 11.27 -18.77
C ILE A 8 1.56 9.85 -18.98
N SER A 9 0.72 8.87 -19.34
CA SER A 9 1.16 7.48 -19.51
C SER A 9 1.90 7.23 -20.84
N GLY A 10 1.74 8.09 -21.84
CA GLY A 10 2.36 7.91 -23.17
C GLY A 10 3.83 8.33 -23.26
N LEU A 11 4.26 9.32 -22.46
CA LEU A 11 5.64 9.84 -22.50
C LEU A 11 6.60 9.11 -21.55
N VAL A 12 6.08 8.33 -20.60
CA VAL A 12 6.87 7.50 -19.68
C VAL A 12 7.28 6.16 -20.34
N LEU A 13 6.70 5.83 -21.50
CA LEU A 13 6.86 4.53 -22.15
C LEU A 13 8.25 4.29 -22.77
N ASP A 14 9.03 5.34 -23.05
CA ASP A 14 10.29 5.18 -23.80
C ASP A 14 11.55 4.98 -22.94
N LYS A 15 11.49 5.16 -21.60
CA LYS A 15 12.68 4.94 -20.74
C LYS A 15 12.43 4.25 -19.40
N VAL A 16 11.20 3.85 -19.11
CA VAL A 16 10.87 3.33 -17.77
C VAL A 16 10.64 1.83 -17.82
N ARG A 17 11.69 1.07 -17.48
CA ARG A 17 11.59 -0.32 -17.02
C ARG A 17 10.39 -0.42 -16.08
N SER A 18 9.39 -1.23 -16.43
CA SER A 18 8.08 -1.47 -15.77
C SER A 18 8.09 -1.66 -14.23
N VAL A 19 9.26 -1.76 -13.61
CA VAL A 19 9.46 -1.84 -12.15
C VAL A 19 9.53 -0.46 -11.48
N SER A 20 9.87 0.61 -12.20
CA SER A 20 9.94 1.98 -11.63
C SER A 20 8.60 2.51 -11.09
N PRO A 21 7.45 2.30 -11.78
CA PRO A 21 6.16 2.80 -11.28
C PRO A 21 5.75 2.18 -9.94
N ILE A 22 6.14 0.92 -9.69
CA ILE A 22 5.88 0.21 -8.43
C ILE A 22 6.63 0.90 -7.29
N VAL A 23 7.92 1.17 -7.46
CA VAL A 23 8.74 1.84 -6.44
C VAL A 23 8.18 3.23 -6.12
N PHE A 24 7.82 4.00 -7.16
CA PHE A 24 7.17 5.30 -6.96
C PHE A 24 5.86 5.17 -6.18
N GLY A 25 5.00 4.22 -6.54
CA GLY A 25 3.73 3.98 -5.85
C GLY A 25 3.91 3.65 -4.36
N VAL A 26 4.88 2.79 -4.03
CA VAL A 26 5.17 2.42 -2.63
C VAL A 26 5.78 3.59 -1.85
N VAL A 27 6.57 4.46 -2.49
CA VAL A 27 7.03 5.71 -1.86
C VAL A 27 5.85 6.62 -1.54
N PHE A 28 4.90 6.82 -2.46
CA PHE A 28 3.68 7.60 -2.21
C PHE A 28 2.87 7.05 -1.04
N GLN A 29 2.67 5.73 -0.99
CA GLN A 29 2.00 5.06 0.14
C GLN A 29 2.75 5.31 1.45
N THR A 30 4.08 5.19 1.45
CA THR A 30 4.92 5.42 2.63
C THR A 30 4.80 6.86 3.13
N VAL A 31 4.85 7.84 2.23
CA VAL A 31 4.67 9.26 2.57
C VAL A 31 3.28 9.52 3.15
N ALA A 32 2.23 8.93 2.58
CA ALA A 32 0.87 9.04 3.11
C ALA A 32 0.74 8.43 4.52
N THR A 33 1.32 7.25 4.75
CA THR A 33 1.32 6.62 6.07
C THR A 33 2.15 7.41 7.09
N LEU A 34 3.27 7.99 6.69
CA LEU A 34 4.07 8.90 7.53
C LEU A 34 3.31 10.17 7.90
N LEU A 35 2.57 10.75 6.94
CA LEU A 35 1.69 11.88 7.21
C LEU A 35 0.67 11.52 8.29
N PHE A 36 0.02 10.36 8.19
CA PHE A 36 -0.90 9.88 9.22
C PHE A 36 -0.21 9.67 10.57
N PHE A 37 1.00 9.10 10.57
CA PHE A 37 1.77 8.88 11.80
C PHE A 37 2.10 10.18 12.54
N ILE A 38 2.48 11.24 11.81
CA ILE A 38 2.84 12.54 12.39
C ILE A 38 1.58 13.31 12.83
N THR A 39 0.48 13.19 12.09
CA THR A 39 -0.74 14.00 12.31
C THR A 39 -1.80 13.31 13.16
N ILE A 40 -1.55 12.10 13.65
CA ILE A 40 -2.53 11.27 14.36
C ILE A 40 -3.20 11.96 15.57
N GLN A 41 -2.49 12.83 16.29
CA GLN A 41 -3.06 13.59 17.42
C GLN A 41 -3.94 14.78 17.01
N HIS A 42 -3.89 15.17 15.72
CA HIS A 42 -4.59 16.32 15.16
C HIS A 42 -5.32 15.97 13.86
N LEU A 43 -5.82 14.73 13.75
CA LEU A 43 -6.54 14.28 12.57
C LEU A 43 -7.82 15.09 12.37
N THR A 44 -7.86 15.83 11.27
CA THR A 44 -9.04 16.52 10.78
C THR A 44 -9.54 15.85 9.51
N THR A 45 -10.83 16.00 9.21
CA THR A 45 -11.44 15.43 7.99
C THR A 45 -10.65 15.76 6.71
N PRO A 46 -10.16 17.00 6.48
CA PRO A 46 -9.34 17.30 5.31
C PRO A 46 -8.00 16.56 5.26
N ILE A 47 -7.32 16.39 6.41
CA ILE A 47 -6.07 15.63 6.50
C ILE A 47 -6.32 14.17 6.13
N ILE A 48 -7.42 13.60 6.65
CA ILE A 48 -7.81 12.22 6.35
C ILE A 48 -8.07 12.03 4.85
N ILE A 49 -8.86 12.92 4.25
CA ILE A 49 -9.17 12.86 2.82
C ILE A 49 -7.89 13.01 1.98
N GLY A 50 -7.07 14.02 2.26
CA GLY A 50 -5.82 14.27 1.52
C GLY A 50 -4.83 13.10 1.63
N GLY A 51 -4.63 12.57 2.84
CA GLY A 51 -3.76 11.42 3.07
C GLY A 51 -4.29 10.15 2.40
N TYR A 52 -5.60 9.90 2.45
CA TYR A 52 -6.22 8.75 1.79
C TYR A 52 -6.12 8.83 0.27
N MET A 53 -6.33 10.02 -0.32
CA MET A 53 -6.13 10.24 -1.75
C MET A 53 -4.70 9.95 -2.17
N LEU A 54 -3.70 10.45 -1.42
CA LEU A 54 -2.30 10.18 -1.67
C LEU A 54 -1.97 8.68 -1.59
N TYR A 55 -2.53 7.99 -0.59
CA TYR A 55 -2.37 6.55 -0.42
C TYR A 55 -3.02 5.75 -1.56
N MET A 56 -4.21 6.15 -2.02
CA MET A 56 -4.91 5.52 -3.15
C MET A 56 -4.22 5.75 -4.48
N LEU A 57 -3.60 6.92 -4.69
CA LEU A 57 -2.77 7.19 -5.86
C LEU A 57 -1.56 6.23 -5.91
N GLY A 58 -0.85 6.09 -4.79
CA GLY A 58 0.26 5.15 -4.69
C GLY A 58 -0.18 3.69 -4.89
N ASN A 59 -1.35 3.32 -4.36
CA ASN A 59 -1.97 2.01 -4.59
C ASN A 59 -2.26 1.76 -6.07
N GLY A 60 -2.88 2.71 -6.78
CA GLY A 60 -3.22 2.55 -8.19
C GLY A 60 -1.99 2.30 -9.07
N LEU A 61 -0.89 3.02 -8.82
CA LEU A 61 0.39 2.83 -9.50
C LEU A 61 1.01 1.45 -9.18
N THR A 62 0.95 1.03 -7.91
CA THR A 62 1.55 -0.22 -7.45
C THR A 62 0.77 -1.44 -7.94
N PHE A 63 -0.54 -1.46 -7.67
CA PHE A 63 -1.46 -2.56 -7.94
C PHE A 63 -1.48 -2.95 -9.42
N SER A 64 -1.70 -1.97 -10.31
CA SER A 64 -1.81 -2.23 -11.75
C SER A 64 -0.54 -2.87 -12.31
N ASN A 65 0.62 -2.33 -11.94
CA ASN A 65 1.91 -2.84 -12.41
C ASN A 65 2.25 -4.21 -11.80
N ILE A 66 1.97 -4.46 -10.52
CA ILE A 66 2.18 -5.78 -9.91
C ILE A 66 1.29 -6.83 -10.55
N LEU A 67 0.02 -6.52 -10.78
CA LEU A 67 -0.92 -7.42 -11.43
C LEU A 67 -0.47 -7.75 -12.86
N THR A 68 -0.15 -6.73 -13.66
CA THR A 68 0.38 -6.94 -15.02
C THR A 68 1.65 -7.77 -15.02
N LEU A 69 2.61 -7.50 -14.13
CA LEU A 69 3.83 -8.29 -14.03
C LEU A 69 3.59 -9.73 -13.58
N GLY A 70 2.67 -9.96 -12.64
CA GLY A 70 2.36 -11.29 -12.10
C GLY A 70 1.62 -12.19 -13.11
N LEU A 71 0.90 -11.58 -14.06
CA LEU A 71 0.24 -12.30 -15.15
C LEU A 71 1.10 -12.38 -16.42
N ASN A 72 2.18 -11.60 -16.49
CA ASN A 72 3.09 -11.60 -17.61
C ASN A 72 3.84 -12.94 -17.67
N GLY A 73 3.47 -13.78 -18.64
CA GLY A 73 4.00 -15.14 -18.80
C GLY A 73 2.96 -16.24 -18.64
N LEU A 74 1.72 -15.91 -18.25
CA LEU A 74 0.59 -16.84 -18.29
C LEU A 74 -0.03 -16.88 -19.70
N GLU A 75 -0.49 -18.06 -20.12
CA GLU A 75 -1.36 -18.20 -21.27
C GLU A 75 -2.65 -17.39 -21.08
N GLU A 76 -3.22 -16.89 -22.18
CA GLU A 76 -4.45 -16.08 -22.16
C GLU A 76 -5.62 -16.81 -21.46
N SER A 77 -5.69 -18.13 -21.63
CA SER A 77 -6.64 -19.03 -20.97
C SER A 77 -6.55 -18.99 -19.43
N LEU A 78 -5.36 -18.72 -18.89
CA LEU A 78 -5.07 -18.73 -17.45
C LEU A 78 -5.12 -17.33 -16.82
N GLN A 79 -5.17 -16.25 -17.61
CA GLN A 79 -5.17 -14.89 -17.06
C GLN A 79 -6.39 -14.61 -16.17
N ASN A 80 -7.58 -15.04 -16.58
CA ASN A 80 -8.81 -14.90 -15.78
C ASN A 80 -8.71 -15.64 -14.44
N SER A 81 -8.15 -16.86 -14.45
CA SER A 81 -7.88 -17.63 -13.25
C SER A 81 -6.84 -16.94 -12.37
N GLY A 82 -5.77 -16.39 -12.96
CA GLY A 82 -4.73 -15.63 -12.25
C GLY A 82 -5.28 -14.39 -11.53
N ILE A 83 -6.13 -13.60 -12.19
CA ILE A 83 -6.81 -12.45 -11.58
C ILE A 83 -7.70 -12.89 -10.41
N THR A 84 -8.43 -14.00 -10.57
CA THR A 84 -9.29 -14.54 -9.51
C THR A 84 -8.48 -14.94 -8.28
N VAL A 85 -7.40 -15.69 -8.47
CA VAL A 85 -6.48 -16.09 -7.39
C VAL A 85 -5.89 -14.85 -6.71
N TYR A 86 -5.45 -13.86 -7.49
CA TYR A 86 -4.89 -12.62 -6.95
C TYR A 86 -5.89 -11.87 -6.08
N ASN A 87 -7.16 -11.77 -6.51
CA ASN A 87 -8.21 -11.15 -5.72
C ASN A 87 -8.57 -11.95 -4.45
N SER A 88 -8.54 -13.29 -4.50
CA SER A 88 -8.74 -14.13 -3.31
C SER A 88 -7.62 -13.96 -2.29
N ILE A 89 -6.35 -13.95 -2.74
CA ILE A 89 -5.19 -13.71 -1.87
C ILE A 89 -5.29 -12.32 -1.24
N GLN A 90 -5.67 -11.31 -2.01
CA GLN A 90 -5.83 -9.95 -1.49
C GLN A 90 -6.94 -9.84 -0.45
N GLN A 91 -8.11 -10.45 -0.67
CA GLN A 91 -9.19 -10.44 0.32
C GLN A 91 -8.76 -11.12 1.62
N PHE A 92 -8.08 -12.27 1.53
CA PHE A 92 -7.52 -12.96 2.68
C PHE A 92 -6.48 -12.09 3.40
N ALA A 93 -5.52 -11.52 2.67
CA ALA A 93 -4.50 -10.63 3.23
C ALA A 93 -5.11 -9.38 3.88
N GLY A 94 -6.16 -8.80 3.27
CA GLY A 94 -6.89 -7.65 3.82
C GLY A 94 -7.61 -7.98 5.13
N ALA A 95 -8.26 -9.15 5.20
CA ALA A 95 -8.90 -9.64 6.43
C ALA A 95 -7.88 -9.90 7.54
N MET A 96 -6.75 -10.53 7.21
CA MET A 96 -5.65 -10.75 8.16
C MET A 96 -5.07 -9.43 8.67
N GLY A 97 -4.75 -8.49 7.78
CA GLY A 97 -4.19 -7.19 8.17
C GLY A 97 -5.12 -6.41 9.09
N THR A 98 -6.42 -6.39 8.78
CA THR A 98 -7.45 -5.75 9.63
C THR A 98 -7.55 -6.42 11.00
N SER A 99 -7.44 -7.75 11.07
CA SER A 99 -7.49 -8.51 12.32
C SER A 99 -6.28 -8.22 13.21
N ILE A 100 -5.08 -8.13 12.61
CA ILE A 100 -3.84 -7.77 13.31
C ILE A 100 -3.93 -6.35 13.89
N VAL A 101 -4.33 -5.37 13.07
CA VAL A 101 -4.48 -3.97 13.51
C VAL A 101 -5.54 -3.85 14.60
N SER A 102 -6.70 -4.51 14.44
CA SER A 102 -7.77 -4.53 15.45
C SER A 102 -7.27 -5.13 16.77
N SER A 103 -6.49 -6.20 16.72
CA SER A 103 -5.93 -6.85 17.91
C SER A 103 -4.94 -5.94 18.63
N ILE A 104 -4.07 -5.24 17.90
CA ILE A 104 -3.11 -4.27 18.47
C ILE A 104 -3.85 -3.15 19.19
N ILE A 105 -4.90 -2.60 18.57
CA ILE A 105 -5.72 -1.54 19.17
C ILE A 105 -6.44 -2.06 20.41
N ALA A 106 -7.06 -3.26 20.34
CA ALA A 106 -7.77 -3.86 21.46
C ALA A 106 -6.85 -4.10 22.67
N VAL A 107 -5.64 -4.62 22.45
CA VAL A 107 -4.62 -4.80 23.50
C VAL A 107 -4.20 -3.46 24.11
N ALA A 108 -3.99 -2.43 23.28
CA ALA A 108 -3.62 -1.10 23.76
C ALA A 108 -4.74 -0.43 24.58
N GLN A 109 -6.02 -0.68 24.23
CA GLN A 109 -7.17 -0.23 25.00
C GLN A 109 -7.34 -1.00 26.32
N TYR A 110 -7.08 -2.31 26.33
CA TYR A 110 -7.24 -3.16 27.51
C TYR A 110 -6.39 -2.68 28.70
N GLY A 111 -5.15 -2.24 28.43
CA GLY A 111 -4.25 -1.73 29.47
C GLY A 111 -4.57 -0.32 30.00
N ARG A 112 -5.66 0.33 29.54
CA ARG A 112 -6.00 1.73 29.86
C ARG A 112 -7.36 1.94 30.53
N GLY A 113 -8.11 0.88 30.82
CA GLY A 113 -9.40 0.99 31.52
C GLY A 113 -10.37 1.93 30.81
N ASP A 114 -10.79 3.00 31.50
CA ASP A 114 -11.75 3.99 30.98
C ASP A 114 -11.14 4.97 29.95
N ASP A 115 -9.81 5.12 29.91
CA ASP A 115 -9.13 6.00 28.96
C ASP A 115 -8.93 5.33 27.59
N LYS A 116 -10.06 5.00 26.96
CA LYS A 116 -10.11 4.37 25.63
C LYS A 116 -9.55 5.29 24.54
N LEU A 117 -9.64 6.60 24.72
CA LEU A 117 -9.11 7.57 23.76
C LEU A 117 -7.59 7.45 23.65
N THR A 118 -6.88 7.49 24.77
CA THR A 118 -5.42 7.33 24.75
C THR A 118 -5.00 5.92 24.33
N GLY A 119 -5.75 4.89 24.76
CA GLY A 119 -5.51 3.51 24.32
C GLY A 119 -5.63 3.33 22.80
N THR A 120 -6.64 3.95 22.18
CA THR A 120 -6.84 3.93 20.71
C THR A 120 -5.73 4.66 19.99
N THR A 121 -5.33 5.85 20.47
CA THR A 121 -4.24 6.64 19.88
C THR A 121 -2.94 5.85 19.89
N ILE A 122 -2.57 5.23 21.02
CA ILE A 122 -1.36 4.41 21.13
C ILE A 122 -1.44 3.16 20.26
N GLY A 123 -2.57 2.46 20.28
CA GLY A 123 -2.79 1.28 19.44
C GLY A 123 -2.66 1.60 17.96
N THR A 124 -3.15 2.77 17.55
CA THR A 124 -3.07 3.25 16.17
C THR A 124 -1.64 3.67 15.81
N TYR A 125 -0.90 4.34 16.71
CA TYR A 125 0.54 4.60 16.54
C TYR A 125 1.32 3.30 16.30
N ASN A 126 1.12 2.28 17.13
CA ASN A 126 1.79 0.98 17.00
C ASN A 126 1.43 0.28 15.69
N SER A 127 0.16 0.36 15.29
CA SER A 127 -0.31 -0.20 14.02
C SER A 127 0.31 0.50 12.81
N LEU A 128 0.44 1.83 12.86
CA LEU A 128 1.10 2.60 11.80
C LEU A 128 2.60 2.27 11.69
N ILE A 129 3.30 2.02 12.80
CA ILE A 129 4.70 1.55 12.78
C ILE A 129 4.80 0.21 12.04
N LEU A 130 3.90 -0.73 12.34
CA LEU A 130 3.86 -2.02 11.67
C LEU A 130 3.58 -1.90 10.17
N ILE A 131 2.67 -1.00 9.76
CA ILE A 131 2.39 -0.73 8.34
C ILE A 131 3.61 -0.09 7.66
N ILE A 132 4.26 0.89 8.28
CA ILE A 132 5.49 1.51 7.75
C ILE A 132 6.58 0.46 7.58
N PHE A 133 6.77 -0.42 8.56
CA PHE A 133 7.72 -1.53 8.47
C PHE A 133 7.42 -2.45 7.26
N SER A 134 6.14 -2.82 7.06
CA SER A 134 5.71 -3.62 5.90
C SER A 134 6.00 -2.92 4.56
N LEU A 135 5.78 -1.60 4.47
CA LEU A 135 6.10 -0.81 3.28
C LEU A 135 7.61 -0.73 3.02
N VAL A 136 8.43 -0.58 4.06
CA VAL A 136 9.90 -0.59 3.93
C VAL A 136 10.40 -1.96 3.46
N VAL A 137 9.86 -3.05 3.99
CA VAL A 137 10.14 -4.41 3.50
C VAL A 137 9.76 -4.54 2.03
N THR A 138 8.59 -4.02 1.63
CA THR A 138 8.14 -4.01 0.23
C THR A 138 9.09 -3.22 -0.67
N LEU A 139 9.56 -2.05 -0.24
CA LEU A 139 10.57 -1.25 -0.97
C LEU A 139 11.89 -2.02 -1.13
N TYR A 140 12.34 -2.72 -0.08
CA TYR A 140 13.54 -3.54 -0.14
C TYR A 140 13.42 -4.65 -1.19
N PHE A 141 12.31 -5.39 -1.20
CA PHE A 141 12.06 -6.43 -2.20
C PHE A 141 11.97 -5.87 -3.62
N CYS A 142 11.29 -4.74 -3.81
CA CYS A 142 11.24 -4.07 -5.12
C CYS A 142 12.63 -3.67 -5.59
N GLY A 143 13.48 -3.15 -4.69
CA GLY A 143 14.88 -2.81 -5.00
C GLY A 143 15.73 -4.03 -5.38
N LYS A 144 15.50 -5.17 -4.72
CA LYS A 144 16.16 -6.46 -5.07
C LYS A 144 15.73 -6.94 -6.46
N VAL A 145 14.43 -6.97 -6.74
CA VAL A 145 13.88 -7.38 -8.05
C VAL A 145 14.40 -6.47 -9.17
N TYR A 146 14.48 -5.16 -8.92
CA TYR A 146 15.04 -4.21 -9.87
C TYR A 146 16.51 -4.50 -10.21
N LYS A 147 17.33 -4.82 -9.20
CA LYS A 147 18.75 -5.17 -9.40
C LYS A 147 18.93 -6.46 -10.19
N ILE A 148 18.07 -7.47 -9.98
CA ILE A 148 18.15 -8.76 -10.69
C ILE A 148 17.87 -8.54 -12.19
N LYS A 149 16.77 -7.88 -12.53
CA LYS A 149 16.40 -7.60 -13.94
C LYS A 149 17.41 -6.71 -14.67
N ASN A 150 18.32 -6.01 -13.98
CA ASN A 150 19.32 -5.11 -14.58
C ASN A 150 20.69 -5.77 -14.75
N LYS A 151 20.84 -7.04 -14.33
CA LYS A 151 22.03 -7.87 -14.58
C LYS A 151 21.87 -8.80 -15.79
N ASP A 152 20.64 -9.05 -16.23
CA ASP A 152 20.29 -9.72 -17.49
C ASP A 152 20.11 -8.68 -18.60
#